data_AF-A0AAN4Z5X0-F1
#
_entry.id   AF-A0AAN4Z5X0-F1
#
_cell.length_a   1.000
_cell.length_b   1.000
_cell.length_c   1.000
_cell.angle_alpha   90.00
_cell.angle_beta   90.00
_cell.angle_gamma   90.00
#
_symmetry.space_group_name_H-M   'P 1'
#
loop_
_entity.id
_entity.type
_entity.pdbx_description
1 polymer ?
#
loop_
_entity_poly.entity_id
_entity_poly.type
_entity_poly.pdbx_seq_one_letter_code
_entity_poly.pdbx_strand_id
1 'polypeptide(L)'
;MLPLPPRLVVFFFVELCGCSLYLLLILLLAISTDQSLKSPFFSLFISSGLAGIGTVSTSWLTHLINYLPVTKDSEILLNIAQILNGASIFSYTCGHFLIVMNRLSVLMHVDSAGHSWSPRKTSLLIIFQLSIPLLAHMYFAIAPVHWVNDTYSGLENTTGSIISMQIYKSIQGFFYATFSIFGVTLNIVAYRRLRKISKSSSTVYKQQRALFFYTATTTATHLLFALNQFVWAYAFLSHNARLLSIEQKEIRPYIYDLTTFADPVILIIVSKPVR
;
A
#
# COMPACT_ATOMS: atom_id res chain seq x y z
N MET A 1 25.23 15.54 -14.86
CA MET A 1 24.05 14.66 -14.75
C MET A 1 24.46 13.26 -15.16
N LEU A 2 24.16 12.24 -14.37
CA LEU A 2 24.36 10.86 -14.80
C LEU A 2 23.25 10.50 -15.80
N PRO A 3 23.54 9.76 -16.88
CA PRO A 3 22.51 9.27 -17.76
C PRO A 3 21.53 8.39 -16.98
N LEU A 4 20.22 8.63 -17.16
CA LEU A 4 19.19 7.80 -16.54
C LEU A 4 19.32 6.37 -17.06
N PRO A 5 19.38 5.34 -16.19
CA PRO A 5 19.42 3.96 -16.63
C PRO A 5 18.18 3.64 -17.51
N PRO A 6 18.33 3.01 -18.69
CA PRO A 6 17.20 2.72 -19.57
C PRO A 6 16.07 1.96 -18.88
N ARG A 7 16.41 1.05 -17.95
CA ARG A 7 15.44 0.33 -17.11
C ARG A 7 14.50 1.27 -16.36
N LEU A 8 15.01 2.35 -15.77
CA LEU A 8 14.22 3.28 -14.95
C LEU A 8 13.23 4.06 -15.81
N VAL A 9 13.62 4.41 -17.04
CA VAL A 9 12.74 5.05 -18.01
C VAL A 9 11.60 4.12 -18.42
N VAL A 10 11.90 2.84 -18.67
CA VAL A 10 10.87 1.83 -18.99
C VAL A 10 9.90 1.65 -17.82
N PHE A 11 10.40 1.48 -16.59
CA PHE A 11 9.55 1.36 -15.40
C PHE A 11 8.65 2.58 -15.23
N PHE A 12 9.18 3.79 -15.39
CA PHE A 12 8.38 5.01 -15.29
C PHE A 12 7.16 4.99 -16.22
N PHE A 13 7.33 4.62 -17.50
CA PHE A 13 6.21 4.59 -18.43
C PHE A 13 5.21 3.47 -18.12
N VAL A 14 5.69 2.32 -17.65
CA VAL A 14 4.82 1.21 -17.21
C VAL A 14 4.01 1.61 -15.98
N GLU A 15 4.67 2.16 -14.96
CA GLU A 15 4.06 2.68 -13.73
C GLU A 15 3.05 3.79 -14.04
N LEU A 16 3.41 4.75 -14.90
CA LEU A 16 2.52 5.84 -15.33
C LEU A 16 1.27 5.31 -16.02
N CYS A 17 1.42 4.33 -16.92
CA CYS A 17 0.30 3.69 -17.60
C CYS A 17 -0.58 2.94 -16.58
N GLY A 18 0.03 2.15 -15.68
CA GLY A 18 -0.65 1.41 -14.62
C GLY A 18 -1.43 2.33 -13.68
N CYS A 19 -0.81 3.42 -13.21
CA CYS A 19 -1.44 4.43 -12.36
C CYS A 19 -2.61 5.11 -13.09
N SER A 20 -2.45 5.43 -14.39
CA SER A 20 -3.51 6.05 -15.18
C SER A 20 -4.72 5.13 -15.35
N LEU A 21 -4.49 3.85 -15.66
CA LEU A 21 -5.55 2.84 -15.79
C LEU A 21 -6.24 2.56 -14.44
N TYR A 22 -5.47 2.50 -13.35
CA TYR A 22 -6.04 2.32 -12.01
C TYR A 22 -6.87 3.55 -11.60
N LEU A 23 -6.37 4.76 -11.85
CA LEU A 23 -7.11 5.99 -11.58
C LEU A 23 -8.42 6.06 -12.39
N LEU A 24 -8.38 5.66 -13.67
CA LEU A 24 -9.57 5.54 -14.49
C LEU A 24 -10.59 4.57 -13.88
N LEU A 25 -10.17 3.38 -13.45
CA LEU A 25 -11.05 2.43 -12.76
C LEU A 25 -11.66 3.05 -11.50
N ILE A 26 -10.86 3.71 -10.66
CA ILE A 26 -11.32 4.38 -9.44
C ILE A 26 -12.38 5.44 -9.77
N LEU A 27 -12.14 6.24 -10.81
CA LEU A 27 -13.08 7.28 -11.25
C LEU A 27 -14.40 6.67 -11.74
N LEU A 28 -14.35 5.59 -12.53
CA LEU A 28 -15.53 4.88 -13.00
C LEU A 28 -16.34 4.29 -11.82
N LEU A 29 -15.68 3.71 -10.83
CA LEU A 29 -16.32 3.21 -9.61
C LEU A 29 -16.96 4.35 -8.79
N ALA A 30 -16.28 5.49 -8.67
CA ALA A 30 -16.76 6.64 -7.92
C ALA A 30 -17.98 7.33 -8.55
N ILE A 31 -18.05 7.38 -9.89
CA ILE A 31 -19.15 8.01 -10.63
C ILE A 31 -20.34 7.06 -10.81
N SER A 32 -20.15 5.74 -10.63
CA SER A 32 -21.19 4.75 -10.88
C SER A 32 -22.48 5.03 -10.09
N THR A 33 -23.61 4.94 -10.78
CA THR A 33 -24.95 5.07 -10.19
C THR A 33 -25.43 3.77 -9.55
N ASP A 34 -24.78 2.64 -9.82
CA ASP A 34 -25.13 1.33 -9.26
C ASP A 34 -24.93 1.32 -7.73
N GLN A 35 -26.02 1.01 -7.01
CA GLN A 35 -26.02 0.91 -5.55
C GLN A 35 -25.11 -0.21 -5.04
N SER A 36 -24.87 -1.26 -5.83
CA SER A 36 -23.97 -2.36 -5.47
C SER A 36 -22.51 -1.90 -5.34
N LEU A 37 -22.13 -0.88 -6.13
CA LEU A 37 -20.80 -0.27 -6.15
C LEU A 37 -20.63 0.84 -5.10
N LYS A 38 -21.71 1.25 -4.42
CA LYS A 38 -21.68 2.26 -3.33
C LYS A 38 -21.50 1.64 -1.94
N SER A 39 -21.07 0.38 -1.88
CA SER A 39 -20.86 -0.32 -0.61
C SER A 39 -19.58 0.17 0.10
N PRO A 40 -19.50 0.00 1.45
CA PRO A 40 -18.30 0.33 2.21
C PRO A 40 -17.01 -0.30 1.68
N PHE A 41 -17.11 -1.50 1.09
CA PHE A 41 -15.99 -2.18 0.45
C PHE A 41 -15.39 -1.32 -0.68
N PHE A 42 -16.21 -0.77 -1.57
CA PHE A 42 -15.73 0.04 -2.70
C PHE A 42 -15.21 1.40 -2.25
N SER A 43 -15.79 2.01 -1.21
CA SER A 43 -15.24 3.23 -0.62
C SER A 43 -13.84 3.01 -0.05
N LEU A 44 -13.63 1.89 0.66
CA LEU A 44 -12.31 1.51 1.16
C LEU A 44 -11.35 1.14 0.02
N PHE A 45 -11.82 0.45 -1.01
CA PHE A 45 -11.05 0.14 -2.22
C PHE A 45 -10.56 1.41 -2.92
N ILE A 46 -11.44 2.40 -3.13
CA ILE A 46 -11.09 3.68 -3.77
C ILE A 46 -10.02 4.41 -2.94
N SER A 47 -10.24 4.55 -1.63
CA SER A 47 -9.27 5.20 -0.73
C SER A 47 -7.92 4.48 -0.72
N SER A 48 -7.93 3.15 -0.58
CA SER A 48 -6.72 2.32 -0.58
C SER A 48 -6.01 2.38 -1.94
N GLY A 49 -6.75 2.31 -3.05
CA GLY A 49 -6.19 2.41 -4.39
C GLY A 49 -5.52 3.75 -4.68
N LEU A 50 -6.11 4.87 -4.22
CA LEU A 50 -5.46 6.18 -4.30
C LEU A 50 -4.15 6.22 -3.49
N ALA A 51 -4.13 5.62 -2.30
CA ALA A 51 -2.90 5.49 -1.52
C ALA A 51 -1.86 4.60 -2.22
N GLY A 52 -2.28 3.51 -2.87
CA GLY A 52 -1.40 2.64 -3.68
C GLY A 52 -0.79 3.36 -4.89
N ILE A 53 -1.59 4.14 -5.63
CA ILE A 53 -1.09 5.03 -6.69
C ILE A 53 -0.08 6.04 -6.12
N GLY A 54 -0.36 6.58 -4.94
CA GLY A 54 0.56 7.45 -4.19
C GLY A 54 1.89 6.75 -3.91
N THR A 55 1.87 5.49 -3.45
CA THR A 55 3.08 4.68 -3.19
C THR A 55 3.96 4.56 -4.43
N VAL A 56 3.40 4.20 -5.58
CA VAL A 56 4.18 4.06 -6.83
C VAL A 56 4.73 5.42 -7.27
N SER A 57 3.87 6.45 -7.31
CA SER A 57 4.25 7.80 -7.79
C SER A 57 5.34 8.45 -6.94
N THR A 58 5.25 8.31 -5.62
CA THR A 58 6.22 8.89 -4.67
C THR A 58 7.50 8.05 -4.55
N SER A 59 7.41 6.73 -4.74
CA SER A 59 8.57 5.86 -4.89
C SER A 59 9.37 6.25 -6.14
N TRP A 60 8.71 6.53 -7.26
CA TRP A 60 9.38 7.03 -8.46
C TRP A 60 10.10 8.36 -8.22
N LEU A 61 9.45 9.32 -7.55
CA LEU A 61 10.09 10.59 -7.17
C LEU A 61 11.35 10.34 -6.34
N THR A 62 11.26 9.44 -5.36
CA THR A 62 12.41 9.03 -4.53
C THR A 62 13.53 8.39 -5.35
N HIS A 63 13.18 7.56 -6.34
CA HIS A 63 14.16 6.97 -7.25
C HIS A 63 14.83 8.00 -8.16
N LEU A 64 14.05 8.90 -8.76
CA LEU A 64 14.55 9.95 -9.67
C LEU A 64 15.55 10.87 -8.96
N ILE A 65 15.25 11.26 -7.73
CA ILE A 65 16.12 12.09 -6.88
C ILE A 65 17.53 11.49 -6.75
N ASN A 66 17.69 10.16 -6.76
CA ASN A 66 19.02 9.54 -6.70
C ASN A 66 19.87 9.75 -7.97
N TYR A 67 19.27 10.21 -9.08
CA TYR A 67 19.96 10.45 -10.36
C TYR A 67 20.03 11.94 -10.72
N LEU A 68 19.26 12.79 -10.04
CA LEU A 68 19.31 14.23 -10.19
C LEU A 68 20.47 14.82 -9.34
N PRO A 69 21.07 15.95 -9.76
CA PRO A 69 22.04 16.67 -8.95
C PRO A 69 21.32 17.40 -7.80
N VAL A 70 20.95 16.65 -6.76
CA VAL A 70 20.24 17.18 -5.60
C VAL A 70 21.22 17.98 -4.73
N THR A 71 20.93 19.26 -4.53
CA THR A 71 21.67 20.18 -3.65
C THR A 71 20.92 20.41 -2.34
N LYS A 72 21.56 21.07 -1.36
CA LYS A 72 20.92 21.44 -0.09
C LYS A 72 19.64 22.28 -0.29
N ASP A 73 19.58 23.09 -1.34
CA ASP A 73 18.39 23.87 -1.68
C ASP A 73 17.17 22.99 -2.05
N SER A 74 17.41 21.73 -2.42
CA SER A 74 16.39 20.73 -2.74
C SER A 74 15.98 19.86 -1.54
N GLU A 75 16.49 20.13 -0.33
CA GLU A 75 16.18 19.36 0.88
C GLU A 75 14.69 19.29 1.19
N ILE A 76 13.95 20.37 0.94
CA ILE A 76 12.50 20.41 1.14
C ILE A 76 11.79 19.37 0.26
N LEU A 77 12.23 19.22 -1.00
CA LEU A 77 11.64 18.25 -1.92
C LEU A 77 11.91 16.80 -1.48
N LEU A 78 13.11 16.54 -0.96
CA LEU A 78 13.48 15.24 -0.37
C LEU A 78 12.56 14.88 0.80
N ASN A 79 12.37 15.82 1.73
CA ASN A 79 11.53 15.60 2.91
C ASN A 79 10.07 15.37 2.51
N ILE A 80 9.53 16.17 1.58
CA ILE A 80 8.17 15.98 1.04
C ILE A 80 8.03 14.59 0.39
N ALA A 81 8.99 14.18 -0.45
CA ALA A 81 8.95 12.88 -1.10
C ALA A 81 8.94 11.73 -0.08
N GLN A 82 9.76 11.83 0.97
CA GLN A 82 9.80 10.84 2.06
C GLN A 82 8.51 10.78 2.87
N ILE A 83 7.97 11.94 3.25
CA ILE A 83 6.71 12.04 3.99
C ILE A 83 5.59 11.38 3.18
N LEU A 84 5.44 11.77 1.92
CA LEU A 84 4.37 11.27 1.05
C LEU A 84 4.54 9.79 0.74
N ASN A 85 5.77 9.31 0.50
CA ASN A 85 6.01 7.90 0.22
C ASN A 85 5.67 7.01 1.41
N GLY A 86 6.23 7.32 2.58
CA GLY A 86 5.96 6.56 3.79
C GLY A 86 4.49 6.62 4.21
N ALA A 87 3.86 7.80 4.13
CA ALA A 87 2.44 7.96 4.39
C ALA A 87 1.58 7.12 3.44
N SER A 88 1.85 7.19 2.13
CA SER A 88 1.10 6.45 1.10
C SER A 88 1.18 4.94 1.31
N ILE A 89 2.40 4.43 1.56
CA ILE A 89 2.66 3.00 1.83
C ILE A 89 1.84 2.50 3.04
N PHE A 90 1.89 3.23 4.15
CA PHE A 90 1.16 2.86 5.37
C PHE A 90 -0.34 3.01 5.19
N SER A 91 -0.80 4.09 4.57
CA SER A 91 -2.21 4.30 4.23
C SER A 91 -2.76 3.21 3.32
N TYR A 92 -1.94 2.74 2.36
CA TYR A 92 -2.33 1.67 1.45
C TYR A 92 -2.54 0.35 2.21
N THR A 93 -1.56 -0.03 3.04
CA THR A 93 -1.62 -1.24 3.89
C THR A 93 -2.75 -1.18 4.91
N CYS A 94 -2.94 -0.03 5.58
CA CYS A 94 -4.08 0.20 6.49
C CYS A 94 -5.42 0.04 5.75
N GLY A 95 -5.54 0.60 4.55
CA GLY A 95 -6.73 0.46 3.72
C GLY A 95 -7.08 -0.99 3.43
N HIS A 96 -6.09 -1.79 3.04
CA HIS A 96 -6.27 -3.23 2.86
C HIS A 96 -6.69 -3.95 4.13
N PHE A 97 -6.08 -3.61 5.26
CA PHE A 97 -6.47 -4.18 6.54
C PHE A 97 -7.95 -3.87 6.87
N LEU A 98 -8.39 -2.63 6.63
CA LEU A 98 -9.79 -2.22 6.77
C LEU A 98 -10.71 -3.02 5.82
N ILE A 99 -10.28 -3.28 4.58
CA ILE A 99 -11.04 -4.11 3.62
C ILE A 99 -11.18 -5.55 4.15
N VAL A 100 -10.12 -6.15 4.67
CA VAL A 100 -10.15 -7.50 5.25
C VAL A 100 -11.08 -7.55 6.47
N MET A 101 -11.03 -6.54 7.34
CA MET A 101 -11.94 -6.43 8.48
C MET A 101 -13.40 -6.24 8.05
N ASN A 102 -13.66 -5.39 7.06
CA ASN A 102 -14.98 -5.22 6.46
C ASN A 102 -15.51 -6.57 5.94
N ARG A 103 -14.67 -7.29 5.21
CA ARG A 103 -15.01 -8.59 4.65
C ARG A 103 -15.39 -9.60 5.73
N LEU A 104 -14.59 -9.72 6.78
CA LEU A 104 -14.90 -10.60 7.90
C LEU A 104 -16.21 -10.18 8.59
N SER A 105 -16.38 -8.88 8.87
CA SER A 105 -17.57 -8.34 9.54
C SER A 105 -18.85 -8.69 8.80
N VAL A 106 -18.89 -8.51 7.47
CA VAL A 106 -20.04 -8.86 6.62
C VAL A 106 -20.27 -10.38 6.59
N LEU A 107 -19.22 -11.22 6.63
CA LEU A 107 -19.37 -12.69 6.68
C LEU A 107 -19.83 -13.20 8.04
N MET A 108 -19.52 -12.50 9.13
CA MET A 108 -19.97 -12.88 10.47
C MET A 108 -21.45 -12.54 10.70
N HIS A 109 -21.93 -11.49 10.02
CA HIS A 109 -23.24 -10.92 10.23
C HIS A 109 -24.04 -10.88 8.92
N VAL A 110 -24.08 -11.97 8.14
CA VAL A 110 -24.75 -11.96 6.83
C VAL A 110 -26.19 -11.48 6.92
N ASP A 111 -26.91 -11.89 7.97
CA ASP A 111 -28.32 -11.54 8.18
C ASP A 111 -28.51 -10.11 8.72
N SER A 112 -27.46 -9.49 9.27
CA SER A 112 -27.49 -8.15 9.86
C SER A 112 -26.46 -7.19 9.24
N ALA A 113 -25.90 -7.55 8.08
CA ALA A 113 -24.72 -6.91 7.48
C ALA A 113 -24.93 -5.42 7.16
N GLY A 114 -26.18 -4.99 7.01
CA GLY A 114 -26.52 -3.58 6.78
C GLY A 114 -26.26 -2.65 7.97
N HIS A 115 -26.13 -3.16 9.21
CA HIS A 115 -26.08 -2.30 10.41
C HIS A 115 -24.67 -1.94 10.91
N SER A 116 -23.64 -2.75 10.63
CA SER A 116 -22.32 -2.51 11.22
C SER A 116 -21.52 -1.41 10.50
N TRP A 117 -21.64 -1.31 9.18
CA TRP A 117 -20.89 -0.36 8.34
C TRP A 117 -21.78 0.73 7.75
N SER A 118 -21.91 1.84 8.47
CA SER A 118 -22.55 3.03 7.92
C SER A 118 -21.60 3.85 7.05
N PRO A 119 -22.10 4.66 6.11
CA PRO A 119 -21.27 5.56 5.30
C PRO A 119 -20.42 6.52 6.15
N ARG A 120 -20.98 7.02 7.27
CA ARG A 120 -20.28 7.91 8.21
C ARG A 120 -19.09 7.21 8.88
N LYS A 121 -19.29 5.99 9.38
CA LYS A 121 -18.21 5.19 10.01
C LYS A 121 -17.11 4.87 9.00
N THR A 122 -17.51 4.49 7.78
CA THR A 122 -16.56 4.18 6.70
C THR A 122 -15.72 5.40 6.33
N SER A 123 -16.36 6.57 6.19
CA SER A 123 -15.66 7.83 5.90
C SER A 123 -14.68 8.22 7.01
N LEU A 124 -15.08 8.04 8.28
CA LEU A 124 -14.19 8.30 9.42
C LEU A 124 -12.97 7.38 9.41
N LEU A 125 -13.16 6.09 9.11
CA LEU A 125 -12.04 5.14 8.98
C LEU A 125 -11.11 5.50 7.82
N ILE A 126 -11.63 5.99 6.69
CA ILE A 126 -10.83 6.50 5.57
C ILE A 126 -10.02 7.73 5.99
N ILE A 127 -10.61 8.67 6.73
CA ILE A 127 -9.87 9.83 7.26
C ILE A 127 -8.72 9.35 8.16
N PHE A 128 -8.96 8.40 9.06
CA PHE A 128 -7.89 7.86 9.91
C PHE A 128 -6.83 7.09 9.11
N GLN A 129 -7.24 6.31 8.10
CA GLN A 129 -6.34 5.60 7.20
C GLN A 129 -5.35 6.53 6.50
N LEU A 130 -5.77 7.76 6.15
CA LEU A 130 -4.92 8.73 5.46
C LEU A 130 -4.14 9.64 6.44
N SER A 131 -4.82 10.16 7.46
CA SER A 131 -4.25 11.16 8.37
C SER A 131 -3.24 10.59 9.36
N ILE A 132 -3.49 9.40 9.94
CA ILE A 132 -2.57 8.83 10.95
C ILE A 132 -1.19 8.53 10.33
N PRO A 133 -1.10 7.84 9.18
CA PRO A 133 0.19 7.64 8.52
C PRO A 133 0.89 8.94 8.13
N LEU A 134 0.15 9.92 7.62
CA LEU A 134 0.72 11.22 7.25
C LEU A 134 1.35 11.91 8.47
N LEU A 135 0.61 12.01 9.58
CA LEU A 135 1.11 12.61 10.82
C LEU A 135 2.33 11.87 11.38
N ALA A 136 2.32 10.54 11.35
CA ALA A 136 3.46 9.73 11.79
C ALA A 136 4.73 10.00 10.96
N HIS A 137 4.58 10.31 9.67
CA HIS A 137 5.69 10.57 8.77
C HIS A 137 6.13 12.05 8.74
N MET A 138 5.36 12.99 9.31
CA MET A 138 5.76 14.40 9.44
C MET A 138 7.07 14.59 10.22
N TYR A 139 7.52 13.59 10.97
CA TYR A 139 8.87 13.58 11.55
C TYR A 139 9.98 13.88 10.53
N PHE A 140 9.83 13.44 9.28
CA PHE A 140 10.79 13.73 8.21
C PHE A 140 10.87 15.20 7.82
N ALA A 141 9.90 16.05 8.21
CA ALA A 141 10.00 17.48 8.00
C ALA A 141 11.10 18.15 8.83
N ILE A 142 11.48 17.54 9.96
CA ILE A 142 12.49 18.06 10.90
C ILE A 142 13.72 17.14 11.01
N ALA A 143 13.70 15.97 10.37
CA ALA A 143 14.82 15.05 10.39
C ALA A 143 15.92 15.58 9.44
N PRO A 144 17.17 15.72 9.89
CA PRO A 144 18.23 16.27 9.05
C PRO A 144 18.58 15.31 7.92
N VAL A 145 18.73 15.83 6.70
CA VAL A 145 19.23 15.08 5.56
C VAL A 145 20.73 14.79 5.72
N HIS A 146 21.13 13.54 5.51
CA HIS A 146 22.54 13.16 5.54
C HIS A 146 23.22 13.45 4.21
N TRP A 147 24.13 14.41 4.25
CA TRP A 147 24.96 14.83 3.14
C TRP A 147 26.37 14.25 3.28
N VAL A 148 26.92 13.68 2.20
CA VAL A 148 28.33 13.24 2.15
C VAL A 148 29.01 14.03 1.05
N ASN A 149 30.00 14.86 1.41
CA ASN A 149 30.70 15.74 0.47
C ASN A 149 29.75 16.60 -0.39
N ASP A 150 28.73 17.20 0.25
CA ASP A 150 27.66 17.97 -0.41
C ASP A 150 26.84 17.20 -1.46
N THR A 151 26.96 15.87 -1.49
CA THR A 151 26.14 14.99 -2.31
C THR A 151 25.16 14.21 -1.45
N TYR A 152 23.95 14.03 -1.97
CA TYR A 152 22.93 13.22 -1.33
C TYR A 152 23.40 11.76 -1.30
N SER A 153 23.66 11.20 -0.11
CA SER A 153 24.22 9.85 0.03
C SER A 153 23.19 8.72 -0.12
N GLY A 154 22.00 9.03 -0.64
CA GLY A 154 20.90 8.08 -0.80
C GLY A 154 20.09 7.87 0.48
N LEU A 155 18.87 7.37 0.29
CA LEU A 155 17.84 7.19 1.33
C LEU A 155 18.31 6.41 2.58
N GLU A 156 19.37 5.62 2.41
CA GLU A 156 19.94 4.69 3.38
C GLU A 156 20.57 5.37 4.58
N ASN A 157 21.09 6.59 4.41
CA ASN A 157 21.76 7.33 5.48
C ASN A 157 20.99 8.59 5.91
N THR A 158 19.91 8.94 5.20
CA THR A 158 19.48 10.35 5.07
C THR A 158 18.55 10.93 6.10
N THR A 159 18.25 10.32 7.24
CA THR A 159 17.35 10.98 8.19
C THR A 159 17.74 10.71 9.63
N GLY A 160 18.37 11.71 10.23
CA GLY A 160 18.65 11.74 11.66
C GLY A 160 19.83 10.87 12.09
N SER A 161 20.02 10.82 13.41
CA SER A 161 20.95 9.89 14.04
C SER A 161 20.64 8.45 13.59
N ILE A 162 21.66 7.57 13.56
CA ILE A 162 21.50 6.12 13.31
C ILE A 162 20.32 5.54 14.13
N ILE A 163 20.12 6.07 15.34
CA ILE A 163 19.04 5.69 16.27
C ILE A 163 17.65 6.01 15.67
N SER A 164 17.45 7.19 15.10
CA SER A 164 16.17 7.61 14.51
C SER A 164 15.75 6.71 13.35
N MET A 165 16.70 6.37 12.47
CA MET A 165 16.46 5.46 11.36
C MET A 165 16.14 4.04 11.84
N GLN A 166 16.86 3.53 12.86
CA GLN A 166 16.59 2.23 13.46
C GLN A 166 15.19 2.17 14.10
N ILE A 167 14.77 3.23 14.80
CA ILE A 167 13.41 3.32 15.38
C ILE A 167 12.36 3.28 14.26
N TYR A 168 12.52 4.09 13.21
CA TYR A 168 11.59 4.10 12.08
C TYR A 168 11.45 2.71 11.43
N LYS A 169 12.59 2.07 11.17
CA LYS A 169 12.65 0.71 10.59
C LYS A 169 11.97 -0.33 11.48
N SER A 170 12.15 -0.21 12.79
CA SER A 170 11.53 -1.09 13.77
C SER A 170 10.01 -0.92 13.82
N ILE A 171 9.52 0.33 13.79
CA ILE A 171 8.09 0.64 13.73
C ILE A 171 7.48 0.06 12.45
N GLN A 172 8.15 0.25 11.32
CA GLN A 172 7.70 -0.29 10.04
C GLN A 172 7.66 -1.82 10.05
N GLY A 173 8.74 -2.48 10.52
CA GLY A 173 8.78 -3.93 10.67
C GLY A 173 7.66 -4.45 11.57
N PHE A 174 7.42 -3.80 12.71
CA PHE A 174 6.33 -4.15 13.63
C PHE A 174 4.96 -4.00 12.98
N PHE A 175 4.74 -2.91 12.23
CA PHE A 175 3.49 -2.68 11.52
C PHE A 175 3.20 -3.77 10.47
N TYR A 176 4.20 -4.14 9.66
CA TYR A 176 4.06 -5.21 8.67
C TYR A 176 3.95 -6.61 9.29
N ALA A 177 4.63 -6.87 10.41
CA ALA A 177 4.46 -8.10 11.20
C ALA A 177 3.00 -8.22 11.65
N THR A 178 2.48 -7.16 12.25
CA THR A 178 1.11 -7.05 12.76
C THR A 178 0.12 -7.28 11.63
N PHE A 179 0.27 -6.56 10.50
CA PHE A 179 -0.58 -6.75 9.32
C PHE A 179 -0.56 -8.21 8.84
N SER A 180 0.62 -8.83 8.76
CA SER A 180 0.78 -10.21 8.28
C SER A 180 0.04 -11.21 9.17
N ILE A 181 0.24 -11.12 10.49
CA ILE A 181 -0.38 -12.03 11.46
C ILE A 181 -1.90 -11.86 11.48
N PHE A 182 -2.38 -10.62 11.65
CA PHE A 182 -3.81 -10.37 11.75
C PHE A 182 -4.51 -10.53 10.39
N GLY A 183 -3.94 -10.02 9.30
CA GLY A 183 -4.51 -10.14 7.96
C GLY A 183 -4.72 -11.59 7.53
N VAL A 184 -3.73 -12.47 7.76
CA VAL A 184 -3.85 -13.91 7.48
C VAL A 184 -4.91 -14.55 8.38
N THR A 185 -4.86 -14.27 9.69
CA THR A 185 -5.81 -14.83 10.65
C THR A 185 -7.25 -14.47 10.29
N LEU A 186 -7.51 -13.19 9.98
CA LEU A 186 -8.83 -12.70 9.60
C LEU A 186 -9.32 -13.36 8.30
N ASN A 187 -8.44 -13.54 7.29
CA ASN A 187 -8.79 -14.25 6.07
C ASN A 187 -9.11 -15.74 6.32
N ILE A 188 -8.38 -16.42 7.21
CA ILE A 188 -8.67 -17.81 7.58
C ILE A 188 -10.06 -17.91 8.25
N VAL A 189 -10.37 -16.98 9.17
CA VAL A 189 -11.69 -16.94 9.82
C VAL A 189 -12.79 -16.62 8.80
N ALA A 190 -12.56 -15.65 7.91
CA ALA A 190 -13.46 -15.29 6.82
C ALA A 190 -13.76 -16.51 5.91
N TYR A 191 -12.74 -17.27 5.54
CA TYR A 191 -12.89 -18.50 4.76
C TYR A 191 -13.78 -19.53 5.46
N ARG A 192 -13.54 -19.77 6.75
CA ARG A 192 -14.35 -20.70 7.56
C ARG A 192 -15.82 -20.26 7.63
N ARG A 193 -16.07 -18.95 7.74
CA ARG A 193 -17.44 -18.39 7.72
C ARG A 193 -18.09 -18.51 6.35
N LEU A 194 -17.35 -18.23 5.28
CA LEU A 194 -17.82 -18.39 3.91
C LEU A 194 -18.27 -19.84 3.60
N ARG A 195 -17.53 -20.84 4.09
CA ARG A 195 -17.92 -22.26 3.97
C ARG A 195 -19.27 -22.56 4.64
N LYS A 196 -19.58 -21.93 5.78
CA LYS A 196 -20.88 -22.10 6.45
C LYS A 196 -22.03 -21.54 5.61
N ILE A 197 -21.85 -20.36 5.01
CA ILE A 197 -22.84 -19.70 4.13
C ILE A 197 -23.10 -20.54 2.86
N SER A 198 -22.10 -21.26 2.36
CA SER A 198 -22.27 -22.11 1.16
C SER A 198 -23.39 -23.15 1.30
N LYS A 199 -23.74 -23.52 2.54
CA LYS A 199 -24.80 -24.49 2.83
C LYS A 199 -26.20 -23.86 2.88
N SER A 200 -26.32 -22.53 3.02
CA SER A 200 -27.61 -21.86 3.21
C SER A 200 -28.14 -21.15 1.97
N SER A 201 -27.27 -20.49 1.17
CA SER A 201 -27.71 -19.73 0.00
C SER A 201 -26.66 -19.70 -1.11
N SER A 202 -27.00 -20.20 -2.29
CA SER A 202 -26.08 -20.30 -3.43
C SER A 202 -25.77 -18.94 -4.07
N THR A 203 -26.75 -18.03 -4.13
CA THR A 203 -26.57 -16.69 -4.72
C THR A 203 -25.70 -15.80 -3.85
N VAL A 204 -26.01 -15.70 -2.55
CA VAL A 204 -25.21 -14.92 -1.59
C VAL A 204 -23.79 -15.48 -1.54
N TYR A 205 -23.65 -16.80 -1.46
CA TYR A 205 -22.35 -17.46 -1.46
C TYR A 205 -21.48 -17.07 -2.68
N LYS A 206 -22.03 -17.08 -3.90
CA LYS A 206 -21.29 -16.71 -5.11
C LYS A 206 -20.74 -15.28 -5.05
N GLN A 207 -21.56 -14.33 -4.58
CA GLN A 207 -21.14 -12.93 -4.43
C GLN A 207 -20.06 -12.77 -3.35
N GLN A 208 -20.28 -13.36 -2.17
CA GLN A 208 -19.31 -13.23 -1.07
C GLN A 208 -17.99 -13.97 -1.36
N ARG A 209 -18.03 -15.06 -2.15
CA ARG A 209 -16.85 -15.82 -2.58
C ARG A 209 -15.92 -15.00 -3.47
N ALA A 210 -16.47 -14.23 -4.42
CA ALA A 210 -15.68 -13.36 -5.28
C ALA A 210 -14.90 -12.31 -4.46
N LEU A 211 -15.58 -11.62 -3.54
CA LEU A 211 -14.96 -10.61 -2.68
C LEU A 211 -13.97 -11.23 -1.68
N PHE A 212 -14.21 -12.46 -1.21
CA PHE A 212 -13.22 -13.17 -0.39
C PHE A 212 -11.96 -13.50 -1.20
N PHE A 213 -12.09 -13.95 -2.45
CA PHE A 213 -10.91 -14.21 -3.30
C PHE A 213 -10.13 -12.93 -3.57
N TYR A 214 -10.83 -11.81 -3.77
CA TYR A 214 -10.18 -10.51 -3.82
C TYR A 214 -9.30 -10.30 -2.57
N THR A 215 -9.90 -10.30 -1.37
CA THR A 215 -9.15 -10.00 -0.14
C THR A 215 -8.03 -10.99 0.15
N ALA A 216 -8.24 -12.28 -0.14
CA ALA A 216 -7.22 -13.30 0.07
C ALA A 216 -6.02 -13.11 -0.86
N THR A 217 -6.27 -12.79 -2.14
CA THR A 217 -5.20 -12.60 -3.13
C THR A 217 -4.44 -11.31 -2.88
N THR A 218 -5.13 -10.21 -2.56
CA THR A 218 -4.47 -8.94 -2.21
C THR A 218 -3.74 -9.02 -0.87
N THR A 219 -4.23 -9.80 0.09
CA THR A 219 -3.46 -10.09 1.32
C THR A 219 -2.17 -10.84 0.97
N ALA A 220 -2.20 -11.78 0.03
CA ALA A 220 -1.00 -12.50 -0.39
C ALA A 220 0.04 -11.58 -1.07
N THR A 221 -0.38 -10.63 -1.90
CA THR A 221 0.55 -9.64 -2.48
C THR A 221 1.14 -8.72 -1.40
N HIS A 222 0.33 -8.28 -0.43
CA HIS A 222 0.83 -7.51 0.72
C HIS A 222 1.75 -8.32 1.66
N LEU A 223 1.60 -9.64 1.73
CA LEU A 223 2.57 -10.49 2.45
C LEU A 223 3.93 -10.53 1.75
N LEU A 224 3.95 -10.55 0.41
CA LEU A 224 5.20 -10.41 -0.35
C LEU A 224 5.84 -9.04 -0.10
N PHE A 225 5.02 -7.99 -0.03
CA PHE A 225 5.49 -6.66 0.35
C PHE A 225 6.07 -6.63 1.77
N ALA A 226 5.37 -7.20 2.75
CA ALA A 226 5.85 -7.31 4.13
C ALA A 226 7.18 -8.08 4.21
N LEU A 227 7.29 -9.20 3.49
CA LEU A 227 8.52 -9.97 3.39
C LEU A 227 9.67 -9.12 2.82
N ASN A 228 9.41 -8.36 1.75
CA ASN A 228 10.40 -7.42 1.20
C ASN A 228 10.85 -6.39 2.24
N GLN A 229 9.92 -5.84 3.04
CA GLN A 229 10.27 -4.90 4.11
C GLN A 229 11.13 -5.56 5.21
N PHE A 230 10.89 -6.83 5.54
CA PHE A 230 11.75 -7.57 6.48
C PHE A 230 13.15 -7.81 5.92
N VAL A 231 13.28 -8.21 4.66
CA VAL A 231 14.60 -8.42 4.03
C VAL A 231 15.36 -7.11 3.96
N TRP A 232 14.68 -6.00 3.64
CA TRP A 232 15.28 -4.68 3.64
C TRP A 232 15.73 -4.23 5.04
N ALA A 233 14.90 -4.43 6.07
CA ALA A 233 15.26 -4.12 7.45
C ALA A 233 16.46 -4.97 7.91
N TYR A 234 16.49 -6.25 7.56
CA TYR A 234 17.62 -7.13 7.84
C TYR A 234 18.90 -6.67 7.13
N ALA A 235 18.83 -6.33 5.84
CA ALA A 235 19.98 -5.83 5.08
C ALA A 235 20.56 -4.55 5.71
N PHE A 236 19.68 -3.66 6.17
CA PHE A 236 20.05 -2.44 6.88
C PHE A 236 20.73 -2.73 8.22
N LEU A 237 20.11 -3.55 9.07
CA LEU A 237 20.64 -3.88 10.41
C LEU A 237 21.92 -4.70 10.38
N SER A 238 22.12 -5.53 9.35
CA SER A 238 23.34 -6.31 9.14
C SER A 238 24.46 -5.52 8.44
N HIS A 239 24.23 -4.24 8.12
CA HIS A 239 25.15 -3.40 7.34
C HIS A 239 25.59 -4.03 6.01
N ASN A 240 24.73 -4.86 5.40
CA ASN A 240 25.02 -5.52 4.13
C ASN A 240 24.66 -4.59 2.95
N ALA A 241 25.60 -3.72 2.58
CA ALA A 241 25.42 -2.74 1.51
C ALA A 241 25.02 -3.36 0.15
N ARG A 242 25.54 -4.56 -0.15
CA ARG A 242 25.19 -5.26 -1.40
C ARG A 242 23.73 -5.67 -1.42
N LEU A 243 23.26 -6.37 -0.38
CA LEU A 243 21.87 -6.79 -0.28
C LEU A 243 20.93 -5.58 -0.26
N LEU A 244 21.29 -4.54 0.48
CA LEU A 244 20.52 -3.30 0.56
C LEU A 244 20.36 -2.62 -0.82
N SER A 245 21.43 -2.61 -1.62
CA SER A 245 21.40 -2.06 -2.98
C SER A 245 20.55 -2.88 -3.95
N ILE A 246 20.60 -4.22 -3.87
CA ILE A 246 19.78 -5.13 -4.69
C ILE A 246 18.31 -4.94 -4.33
N GLU A 247 17.98 -4.99 -3.03
CA GLU A 247 16.62 -4.82 -2.54
C GLU A 247 16.01 -3.50 -3.04
N GLN A 248 16.74 -2.39 -2.95
CA GLN A 248 16.21 -1.08 -3.33
C GLN A 248 16.15 -0.85 -4.84
N LYS A 249 17.19 -1.24 -5.58
CA LYS A 249 17.32 -0.88 -7.00
C LYS A 249 16.75 -1.94 -7.93
N GLU A 250 16.63 -3.18 -7.48
CA GLU A 250 16.31 -4.32 -8.35
C GLU A 250 15.06 -5.08 -7.93
N ILE A 251 14.69 -5.12 -6.65
CA ILE A 251 13.54 -5.94 -6.21
C ILE A 251 12.34 -5.05 -5.86
N ARG A 252 12.56 -3.99 -5.09
CA ARG A 252 11.52 -3.14 -4.53
C ARG A 252 10.52 -2.59 -5.57
N PRO A 253 10.92 -2.04 -6.72
CA PRO A 253 9.96 -1.50 -7.70
C PRO A 253 8.94 -2.56 -8.13
N TYR A 254 9.40 -3.77 -8.44
CA TYR A 254 8.52 -4.88 -8.85
C TYR A 254 7.54 -5.30 -7.75
N ILE A 255 7.98 -5.33 -6.49
CA ILE A 255 7.11 -5.67 -5.37
C ILE A 255 6.06 -4.58 -5.14
N TYR A 256 6.44 -3.30 -5.30
CA TYR A 256 5.52 -2.17 -5.16
C TYR A 256 4.47 -2.20 -6.27
N ASP A 257 4.90 -2.38 -7.51
CA ASP A 257 4.04 -2.47 -8.69
C ASP A 257 3.10 -3.68 -8.60
N LEU A 258 3.62 -4.86 -8.27
CA LEU A 258 2.80 -6.05 -8.09
C LEU A 258 1.76 -5.83 -7.00
N THR A 259 2.14 -5.26 -5.86
CA THR A 259 1.23 -5.04 -4.75
C THR A 259 0.16 -4.01 -5.08
N THR A 260 0.49 -2.96 -5.84
CA THR A 260 -0.45 -1.90 -6.21
C THR A 260 -1.36 -2.29 -7.38
N PHE A 261 -0.80 -2.85 -8.45
CA PHE A 261 -1.54 -3.12 -9.69
C PHE A 261 -2.24 -4.47 -9.71
N ALA A 262 -1.93 -5.40 -8.79
CA ALA A 262 -2.70 -6.63 -8.66
C ALA A 262 -4.15 -6.34 -8.22
N ASP A 263 -4.37 -5.38 -7.33
CA ASP A 263 -5.69 -5.00 -6.81
C ASP A 263 -6.75 -4.76 -7.91
N PRO A 264 -6.57 -3.78 -8.82
CA PRO A 264 -7.58 -3.48 -9.84
C PRO A 264 -7.79 -4.66 -10.79
N VAL A 265 -6.71 -5.39 -11.13
CA VAL A 265 -6.78 -6.57 -12.01
C VAL A 265 -7.60 -7.68 -11.34
N ILE A 266 -7.30 -8.01 -10.08
CA ILE A 266 -8.04 -9.03 -9.34
C ILE A 266 -9.50 -8.60 -9.18
N LEU A 267 -9.78 -7.32 -8.88
CA LEU A 267 -11.13 -6.82 -8.73
C LEU A 267 -11.95 -7.00 -10.01
N ILE A 268 -11.40 -6.63 -11.18
CA ILE A 268 -12.04 -6.81 -12.48
C ILE A 268 -12.29 -8.30 -12.77
N ILE A 269 -11.33 -9.17 -12.45
CA ILE A 269 -11.45 -10.61 -12.68
C ILE A 269 -12.56 -11.23 -11.82
N VAL A 270 -12.66 -10.85 -10.54
CA VAL A 270 -13.57 -11.52 -9.60
C VAL A 270 -14.95 -10.86 -9.50
N SER A 271 -15.05 -9.54 -9.70
CA SER A 271 -16.27 -8.77 -9.44
C SER A 271 -17.09 -8.56 -10.71
N LYS A 272 -18.24 -9.24 -10.80
CA LYS A 272 -19.16 -9.09 -11.95
C LYS A 272 -19.65 -7.65 -12.16
N PRO A 273 -20.05 -6.87 -11.14
CA PRO A 273 -20.53 -5.50 -11.35
C PRO A 273 -19.46 -4.51 -11.82
N VAL A 274 -18.19 -4.87 -11.71
CA VAL A 274 -17.06 -4.02 -12.13
C VAL A 274 -16.69 -4.25 -13.60
N ARG A 275 -17.08 -5.40 -14.17
CA ARG A 275 -16.89 -5.71 -15.59
C ARG A 275 -18.06 -5.20 -16.42
#